data_AF-A0A7S1ET18-F1
#
_entry.id   AF-A0A7S1ET18-F1
#
_cell.length_a   1.000
_cell.length_b   1.000
_cell.length_c   1.000
_cell.angle_alpha   90.00
_cell.angle_beta   90.00
_cell.angle_gamma   90.00
#
_symmetry.space_group_name_H-M   'P 1'
#
loop_
_entity.id
_entity.type
_entity.pdbx_description
1 polymer ?
#
loop_
_entity_poly.entity_id
_entity_poly.type
_entity_poly.pdbx_seq_one_letter_code
_entity_poly.pdbx_strand_id
1 'polypeptide(L)'
;MSLFRRTEQSIDTFEQLLKTCSDASQSDSHRVECYAQSSSILAQLSATLSEFTRKAQLGLNNPSQKLYGDSMCNRIFEAHSKLKKQEEIYETIKDEMEMLKKELEKEKMKKYEEDMAEMKRKEEEAERMRKAQEERENERKKEQERMEEEEKKKKEEEEERVREKVRKFRENRLKKEEEKKNAAAMKSKGMKSSVN
;
A
#
# COMPACT_ATOMS: atom_id res chain seq x y z
N MET A 1 34.67 28.51 -47.98
CA MET A 1 33.34 29.10 -47.77
C MET A 1 33.48 30.51 -47.23
N SER A 2 32.89 31.51 -47.90
CA SER A 2 32.81 32.88 -47.37
C SER A 2 32.03 32.89 -46.05
N LEU A 3 32.30 33.87 -45.18
CA LEU A 3 31.60 34.01 -43.91
C LEU A 3 30.08 34.19 -44.14
N PHE A 4 29.73 34.90 -45.22
CA PHE A 4 28.36 35.08 -45.71
C PHE A 4 27.61 33.76 -45.98
N ARG A 5 28.19 32.85 -46.78
CA ARG A 5 27.56 31.56 -47.09
C ARG A 5 27.35 30.70 -45.85
N ARG A 6 28.28 30.77 -44.89
CA ARG A 6 28.15 30.04 -43.62
C ARG A 6 26.98 30.58 -42.80
N THR A 7 26.80 31.90 -42.74
CA THR A 7 25.68 32.51 -42.03
C THR A 7 24.34 32.16 -42.67
N GLU A 8 24.23 32.19 -44.01
CA GLU A 8 23.01 31.75 -44.71
C GLU A 8 22.65 30.29 -44.39
N GLN A 9 23.63 29.39 -44.47
CA GLN A 9 23.43 27.98 -44.14
C GLN A 9 23.00 27.80 -42.68
N SER A 10 23.57 28.56 -41.75
CA SER A 10 23.17 28.53 -40.34
C SER A 10 21.74 29.03 -40.13
N ILE A 11 21.29 30.05 -40.86
CA ILE A 11 19.89 30.51 -40.80
C ILE A 11 18.96 29.45 -41.37
N ASP A 12 19.27 28.88 -42.53
CA ASP A 12 18.42 27.86 -43.16
C ASP A 12 18.31 26.61 -42.29
N THR A 13 19.42 26.19 -41.66
CA THR A 13 19.45 25.08 -40.70
C THR A 13 18.59 25.39 -39.48
N PHE A 14 18.68 26.62 -38.95
CA PHE A 14 17.86 27.08 -37.83
C PHE A 14 16.37 27.09 -38.19
N GLU A 15 15.98 27.62 -39.35
CA GLU A 15 14.59 27.65 -39.80
C GLU A 15 14.01 26.24 -40.02
N GLN A 16 14.83 25.30 -40.51
CA GLN A 16 14.44 23.89 -40.61
C GLN A 16 14.24 23.27 -39.22
N LEU A 17 15.18 23.50 -38.29
CA LEU A 17 15.07 23.01 -36.92
C LEU A 17 13.83 23.54 -36.23
N LEU A 18 13.55 24.86 -36.30
CA LEU A 18 12.33 25.43 -35.73
C LEU A 18 11.06 24.77 -36.27
N LYS A 19 11.04 24.45 -37.56
CA LYS A 19 9.91 23.74 -38.19
C LYS A 19 9.76 22.33 -37.64
N THR A 20 10.87 21.62 -37.42
CA THR A 20 10.86 20.29 -36.80
C THR A 20 10.45 20.35 -35.32
N CYS A 21 10.90 21.35 -34.56
CA CYS A 21 10.52 21.52 -33.15
C CYS A 21 9.02 21.84 -32.97
N SER A 22 8.41 22.45 -34.00
CA SER A 22 6.99 22.82 -34.04
C SER A 22 6.08 21.66 -34.45
N ASP A 23 6.63 20.55 -34.91
CA ASP A 23 5.86 19.38 -35.31
C ASP A 23 5.32 18.67 -34.07
N ALA A 24 4.00 18.71 -33.89
CA ALA A 24 3.28 18.11 -32.76
C ALA A 24 3.37 16.57 -32.73
N SER A 25 3.89 15.93 -33.79
CA SER A 25 4.11 14.48 -33.83
C SER A 25 5.41 14.03 -33.12
N GLN A 26 6.29 14.97 -32.75
CA GLN A 26 7.56 14.67 -32.10
C GLN A 26 7.41 14.48 -30.58
N SER A 27 8.18 13.55 -30.03
CA SER A 27 8.22 13.32 -28.58
C SER A 27 8.73 14.57 -27.82
N ASP A 28 8.27 14.77 -26.59
CA ASP A 28 8.68 15.92 -25.77
C ASP A 28 10.21 15.98 -25.57
N SER A 29 10.87 14.82 -25.41
CA SER A 29 12.34 14.74 -25.32
C SER A 29 13.03 15.27 -26.57
N HIS A 30 12.50 14.96 -27.76
CA HIS A 30 13.05 15.44 -29.02
C HIS A 30 12.84 16.95 -29.18
N ARG A 31 11.70 17.47 -28.72
CA ARG A 31 11.42 18.91 -28.75
C ARG A 31 12.39 19.69 -27.85
N VAL A 32 12.72 19.16 -26.67
CA VAL A 32 13.75 19.74 -25.76
C VAL A 32 15.12 19.82 -26.43
N GLU A 33 15.59 18.72 -27.03
CA GLU A 33 16.88 18.70 -27.73
C GLU A 33 16.89 19.66 -28.93
N CYS A 34 15.78 19.72 -29.68
CA CYS A 34 15.58 20.61 -30.81
C CYS A 34 15.64 22.09 -30.39
N TYR A 35 15.07 22.45 -29.23
CA TYR A 35 15.19 23.79 -28.65
C TYR A 35 16.62 24.13 -28.25
N ALA A 36 17.31 23.23 -27.55
CA ALA A 36 18.70 23.45 -27.13
C ALA A 36 19.62 23.69 -28.34
N GLN A 37 19.43 22.92 -29.43
CA GLN A 37 20.16 23.09 -30.68
C GLN A 37 19.81 24.42 -31.38
N SER A 38 18.52 24.77 -31.43
CA SER A 38 18.06 26.03 -32.05
C SER A 38 18.63 27.25 -31.32
N SER A 39 18.61 27.26 -29.99
CA SER A 39 19.19 28.34 -29.18
C SER A 39 20.71 28.46 -29.38
N SER A 40 21.42 27.33 -29.51
CA SER A 40 22.86 27.33 -29.82
C SER A 40 23.18 27.97 -31.17
N ILE A 41 22.42 27.63 -32.22
CA ILE A 41 22.61 28.20 -33.56
C ILE A 41 22.27 29.69 -33.56
N LEU A 42 21.22 30.12 -32.85
CA LEU A 42 20.87 31.53 -32.76
C LEU A 42 21.94 32.36 -32.03
N ALA A 43 22.60 31.80 -31.01
CA ALA A 43 23.72 32.45 -30.34
C ALA A 43 24.91 32.65 -31.29
N GLN A 44 25.22 31.66 -32.13
CA GLN A 44 26.27 31.75 -33.15
C GLN A 44 25.92 32.78 -34.24
N LEU A 45 24.66 32.83 -34.67
CA LEU A 45 24.16 33.82 -35.63
C LEU A 45 24.24 35.24 -35.06
N SER A 46 23.85 35.43 -33.80
CA SER A 46 23.94 36.72 -33.10
C SER A 46 25.37 37.22 -32.98
N ALA A 47 26.31 36.34 -32.60
CA ALA A 47 27.73 36.67 -32.53
C ALA A 47 28.30 37.08 -33.91
N THR A 48 27.89 36.36 -34.96
CA THR A 48 28.30 36.66 -36.34
C THR A 48 27.75 38.01 -36.81
N LEU A 49 26.51 38.33 -36.45
CA LEU A 49 25.89 39.62 -36.75
C LEU A 49 26.59 40.77 -36.04
N SER A 50 26.93 40.60 -34.75
CA SER A 50 27.70 41.60 -34.01
C SER A 50 29.06 41.86 -34.67
N GLU A 51 29.72 40.82 -35.19
CA GLU A 51 30.98 40.98 -35.91
C GLU A 51 30.81 41.72 -37.24
N PHE A 52 29.72 41.46 -37.97
CA PHE A 52 29.35 42.19 -39.19
C PHE A 52 29.06 43.67 -38.92
N THR A 53 28.23 43.95 -37.92
CA THR A 53 27.89 45.33 -37.51
C THR A 53 29.14 46.10 -37.11
N ARG A 54 30.05 45.47 -36.35
CA ARG A 54 31.34 46.06 -36.00
C ARG A 54 32.19 46.37 -37.25
N LYS A 55 32.27 45.46 -38.22
CA LYS A 55 33.02 45.67 -39.47
C LYS A 55 32.40 46.73 -40.38
N ALA A 56 31.07 46.83 -40.41
CA ALA A 56 30.35 47.88 -41.13
C ALA A 56 30.58 49.27 -40.50
N GLN A 57 30.58 49.36 -39.17
CA GLN A 57 30.89 50.59 -38.43
C GLN A 57 32.34 51.08 -38.64
N LEU A 58 33.27 50.17 -38.93
CA LEU A 58 34.68 50.48 -39.23
C LEU A 58 34.91 50.94 -40.69
N GLY A 59 33.86 51.22 -41.47
CA GLY A 59 33.97 51.99 -42.72
C GLY A 59 34.29 51.17 -43.98
N LEU A 60 33.96 49.88 -44.01
CA LEU A 60 33.94 49.11 -45.27
C LEU A 60 32.73 49.55 -46.12
N ASN A 61 32.90 50.67 -46.83
CA ASN A 61 31.90 51.39 -47.61
C ASN A 61 31.58 50.70 -48.95
N ASN A 62 31.10 49.45 -48.93
CA ASN A 62 30.49 48.84 -50.11
C ASN A 62 28.95 48.84 -49.95
N PRO A 63 28.20 49.60 -50.77
CA PRO A 63 26.73 49.65 -50.73
C PRO A 63 26.06 48.28 -50.79
N SER A 64 26.64 47.33 -51.54
CA SER A 64 26.12 45.95 -51.63
C SER A 64 26.31 45.16 -50.33
N GLN A 65 27.38 45.43 -49.57
CA GLN A 65 27.59 44.81 -48.26
C GLN A 65 26.65 45.37 -47.20
N LYS A 66 26.27 46.66 -47.32
CA LYS A 66 25.28 47.30 -46.44
C LYS A 66 23.88 46.71 -46.66
N LEU A 67 23.41 46.64 -47.91
CA LEU A 67 22.09 46.06 -48.22
C LEU A 67 21.98 44.59 -47.81
N TYR A 68 23.05 43.81 -48.00
CA TYR A 68 23.10 42.42 -47.53
C TYR A 68 23.13 42.34 -46.00
N GLY A 69 23.88 43.20 -45.32
CA GLY A 69 23.89 43.31 -43.86
C GLY A 69 22.50 43.60 -43.30
N ASP A 70 21.78 44.56 -43.88
CA ASP A 70 20.42 44.91 -43.47
C ASP A 70 19.43 43.75 -43.68
N SER A 71 19.54 43.03 -44.80
CA SER A 71 18.73 41.83 -45.07
C SER A 71 18.98 40.70 -44.07
N MET A 72 20.25 40.45 -43.72
CA MET A 72 20.62 39.43 -42.74
C MET A 72 20.21 39.81 -41.32
N CYS A 73 20.33 41.08 -40.94
CA CYS A 73 19.83 41.60 -39.67
C CYS A 73 18.33 41.32 -39.51
N ASN A 74 17.53 41.57 -40.55
CA ASN A 74 16.09 41.31 -40.52
C ASN A 74 15.78 39.82 -40.36
N ARG A 75 16.46 38.93 -41.11
CA ARG A 75 16.27 37.47 -40.98
C ARG A 75 16.64 36.97 -39.58
N ILE A 76 17.73 37.47 -39.00
CA ILE A 76 18.17 37.08 -37.64
C ILE A 76 17.18 37.61 -36.59
N PHE A 77 16.66 38.83 -36.78
CA PHE A 77 15.66 39.39 -35.88
C PHE A 77 14.33 38.60 -35.93
N GLU A 78 13.86 38.23 -37.12
CA GLU A 78 12.70 37.37 -37.29
C GLU A 78 12.91 35.98 -36.68
N ALA A 79 14.09 35.38 -36.89
CA ALA A 79 14.50 34.12 -36.29
C ALA A 79 14.46 34.18 -34.75
N HIS A 80 15.00 35.26 -34.17
CA HIS A 80 14.99 35.49 -32.73
C HIS A 80 13.57 35.69 -32.18
N SER A 81 12.71 36.39 -32.91
CA SER A 81 11.30 36.59 -32.55
C SER A 81 10.52 35.26 -32.55
N LYS A 82 10.78 34.39 -33.53
CA LYS A 82 10.19 33.04 -33.59
C LYS A 82 10.67 32.15 -32.44
N LEU A 83 11.96 32.18 -32.11
CA LEU A 83 12.49 31.40 -30.98
C LEU A 83 11.83 31.79 -29.66
N LYS A 84 11.75 33.10 -29.39
CA LYS A 84 11.15 33.60 -28.15
C LYS A 84 9.69 33.13 -27.97
N LYS A 85 8.90 33.16 -29.05
CA LYS A 85 7.52 32.64 -29.02
C LYS A 85 7.47 31.15 -28.71
N GLN A 86 8.44 30.37 -29.21
CA GLN A 86 8.48 28.95 -28.91
C GLN A 86 8.97 28.65 -27.48
N GLU A 87 9.89 29.46 -26.93
CA GLU A 87 10.29 29.38 -25.52
C GLU A 87 9.10 29.59 -24.58
N GLU A 88 8.25 30.58 -24.87
CA GLU A 88 7.00 30.84 -24.12
C GLU A 88 6.04 29.63 -24.17
N ILE A 89 5.92 28.98 -25.34
CA ILE A 89 5.11 27.75 -25.48
C ILE A 89 5.73 26.60 -24.68
N TYR A 90 7.05 26.46 -24.70
CA TYR A 90 7.74 25.39 -23.98
C TYR A 90 7.59 25.53 -22.46
N GLU A 91 7.74 26.75 -21.91
CA GLU A 91 7.50 26.97 -20.47
C GLU A 91 6.05 26.67 -20.10
N THR A 92 5.07 27.05 -20.95
CA THR A 92 3.66 26.69 -20.74
C THR A 92 3.46 25.17 -20.65
N ILE A 93 4.05 24.40 -21.58
CA ILE A 93 3.95 22.92 -21.58
C ILE A 93 4.59 22.33 -20.32
N LYS A 94 5.75 22.87 -19.92
CA LYS A 94 6.47 22.40 -18.74
C LYS A 94 5.66 22.61 -17.46
N ASP A 95 5.01 23.76 -17.31
CA ASP A 95 4.12 24.05 -16.19
C ASP A 95 2.91 23.09 -16.17
N GLU A 96 2.30 22.82 -17.32
CA GLU A 96 1.21 21.84 -17.44
C GLU A 96 1.66 20.43 -17.04
N MET A 97 2.84 20.00 -17.48
CA MET A 97 3.41 18.70 -17.10
C MET A 97 3.68 18.60 -15.59
N GLU A 98 4.16 19.67 -14.96
CA GLU A 98 4.37 19.71 -13.51
C GLU A 98 3.04 19.62 -12.75
N MET A 99 2.01 20.30 -13.22
CA MET A 99 0.66 20.19 -12.65
C MET A 99 0.11 18.76 -12.75
N LEU A 100 0.18 18.15 -13.93
CA LEU A 100 -0.27 16.76 -14.14
C LEU A 100 0.49 15.78 -13.25
N LYS A 101 1.80 15.96 -13.09
CA LYS A 101 2.62 15.14 -12.20
C LYS A 101 2.16 15.24 -10.74
N LYS A 102 1.84 16.46 -10.29
CA LYS A 102 1.34 16.71 -8.93
C LYS A 102 -0.06 16.13 -8.71
N GLU A 103 -0.93 16.16 -9.72
CA GLU A 103 -2.25 15.51 -9.65
C GLU A 103 -2.13 14.00 -9.56
N LEU A 104 -1.27 13.38 -10.38
CA LEU A 104 -1.00 11.95 -10.32
C LEU A 104 -0.43 11.52 -8.97
N GLU A 105 0.44 12.33 -8.37
CA GLU A 105 0.99 12.07 -7.03
C GLU A 105 -0.09 12.12 -5.95
N LYS A 106 -1.00 13.11 -6.01
CA LYS A 106 -2.16 13.18 -5.11
C LYS A 106 -3.06 11.96 -5.23
N GLU A 107 -3.33 11.51 -6.45
CA GLU A 107 -4.17 10.32 -6.69
C GLU A 107 -3.53 9.06 -6.08
N LYS A 108 -2.21 8.87 -6.27
CA LYS A 108 -1.47 7.75 -5.67
C LYS A 108 -1.51 7.79 -4.14
N MET A 109 -1.35 8.96 -3.55
CA MET A 109 -1.42 9.14 -2.10
C MET A 109 -2.81 8.81 -1.56
N LYS A 110 -3.87 9.29 -2.23
CA LYS A 110 -5.26 8.96 -1.85
C LYS A 110 -5.52 7.47 -1.89
N LYS A 111 -5.06 6.78 -2.95
CA LYS A 111 -5.20 5.33 -3.06
C LYS A 111 -4.47 4.59 -1.93
N TYR A 112 -3.26 5.03 -1.59
CA TYR A 112 -2.51 4.47 -0.47
C TYR A 112 -3.23 4.65 0.88
N GLU A 113 -3.83 5.82 1.11
CA GLU A 113 -4.64 6.06 2.31
C GLU A 113 -5.88 5.14 2.37
N GLU A 114 -6.56 4.94 1.25
CA GLU A 114 -7.70 4.02 1.14
C GLU A 114 -7.29 2.57 1.42
N ASP A 115 -6.18 2.10 0.84
CA ASP A 115 -5.64 0.74 1.06
C ASP A 115 -5.23 0.53 2.53
N MET A 116 -4.60 1.52 3.16
CA MET A 116 -4.24 1.48 4.58
C MET A 116 -5.47 1.43 5.49
N ALA A 117 -6.53 2.15 5.14
CA ALA A 117 -7.79 2.13 5.88
C ALA A 117 -8.54 0.79 5.74
N GLU A 118 -8.45 0.14 4.58
CA GLU A 118 -9.01 -1.20 4.38
C GLU A 118 -8.24 -2.26 5.17
N MET A 119 -6.90 -2.20 5.15
CA MET A 119 -6.03 -3.08 5.94
C MET A 119 -6.37 -3.03 7.43
N LYS A 120 -6.47 -1.83 8.02
CA LYS A 120 -6.85 -1.67 9.43
C LYS A 120 -8.21 -2.29 9.74
N ARG A 121 -9.21 -2.11 8.86
CA ARG A 121 -10.53 -2.73 9.02
C ARG A 121 -10.46 -4.26 9.02
N LYS A 122 -9.66 -4.85 8.12
CA LYS A 122 -9.43 -6.30 8.08
C LYS A 122 -8.71 -6.82 9.32
N GLU A 123 -7.73 -6.08 9.84
CA GLU A 123 -7.03 -6.43 11.09
C GLU A 123 -8.00 -6.42 12.29
N GLU A 124 -8.82 -5.37 12.42
CA GLU A 124 -9.84 -5.29 13.49
C GLU A 124 -10.87 -6.41 13.38
N GLU A 125 -11.32 -6.75 12.17
CA GLU A 125 -12.25 -7.85 11.93
C GLU A 125 -11.63 -9.20 12.31
N ALA A 126 -10.39 -9.44 11.90
CA ALA A 126 -9.65 -10.65 12.25
C ALA A 126 -9.47 -10.78 13.78
N GLU A 127 -9.19 -9.68 14.48
CA GLU A 127 -9.08 -9.68 15.93
C GLU A 127 -10.41 -10.02 16.61
N ARG A 128 -11.53 -9.45 16.13
CA ARG A 128 -12.88 -9.77 16.64
C ARG A 128 -13.22 -11.24 16.44
N MET A 129 -12.89 -11.79 15.27
CA MET A 129 -13.09 -13.20 14.97
C MET A 129 -12.27 -14.11 15.89
N ARG A 130 -11.01 -13.74 16.17
CA ARG A 130 -10.15 -14.48 17.11
C ARG A 130 -10.72 -14.48 18.52
N LYS A 131 -11.16 -13.32 19.02
CA LYS A 131 -11.81 -13.19 20.34
C LYS A 131 -13.07 -14.04 20.44
N ALA A 132 -13.92 -14.00 19.41
CA ALA A 132 -15.14 -14.82 19.37
C ALA A 132 -14.83 -16.33 19.35
N GLN A 133 -13.74 -16.76 18.72
CA GLN A 133 -13.28 -18.15 18.77
C GLN A 133 -12.78 -18.54 20.16
N GLU A 134 -11.96 -17.69 20.79
CA GLU A 134 -11.46 -17.90 22.16
C GLU A 134 -12.61 -18.00 23.18
N GLU A 135 -13.63 -17.16 23.07
CA GLU A 135 -14.83 -17.22 23.92
C GLU A 135 -15.58 -18.53 23.77
N ARG A 136 -15.84 -18.98 22.52
CA ARG A 136 -16.51 -20.26 22.26
C ARG A 136 -15.72 -21.45 22.79
N GLU A 137 -14.39 -21.41 22.70
CA GLU A 137 -13.55 -22.47 23.25
C GLU A 137 -13.63 -22.50 24.78
N ASN A 138 -13.63 -21.33 25.43
CA ASN A 138 -13.75 -21.22 26.87
C ASN A 138 -15.12 -21.71 27.38
N GLU A 139 -16.20 -21.42 26.65
CA GLU A 139 -17.53 -21.96 26.95
C GLU A 139 -17.57 -23.48 26.88
N ARG A 140 -16.96 -24.09 25.86
CA ARG A 140 -16.85 -25.55 25.75
C ARG A 140 -16.07 -26.17 26.90
N LYS A 141 -14.97 -25.54 27.33
CA LYS A 141 -14.19 -26.01 28.49
C LYS A 141 -15.03 -25.97 29.77
N LYS A 142 -15.73 -24.86 30.03
CA LYS A 142 -16.63 -24.75 31.19
C LYS A 142 -17.77 -25.77 31.15
N GLU A 143 -18.33 -26.03 29.98
CA GLU A 143 -19.37 -27.05 29.81
C GLU A 143 -18.82 -28.45 30.11
N GLN A 144 -17.61 -28.75 29.62
CA GLN A 144 -16.94 -30.02 29.91
C GLN A 144 -16.62 -30.18 31.40
N GLU A 145 -16.09 -29.14 32.06
CA GLU A 145 -15.84 -29.15 33.50
C GLU A 145 -17.13 -29.41 34.31
N ARG A 146 -18.25 -28.80 33.92
CA ARG A 146 -19.55 -29.06 34.56
C ARG A 146 -20.00 -30.51 34.37
N MET A 147 -19.83 -31.07 33.17
CA MET A 147 -20.18 -32.48 32.93
C MET A 147 -19.31 -33.44 33.74
N GLU A 148 -18.00 -33.19 33.83
CA GLU A 148 -17.08 -33.99 34.63
C GLU A 148 -17.41 -33.91 36.13
N GLU A 149 -17.78 -32.73 36.64
CA GLU A 149 -18.24 -32.55 38.02
C GLU A 149 -19.54 -33.29 38.31
N GLU A 150 -20.53 -33.21 37.39
CA GLU A 150 -21.78 -33.97 37.50
C GLU A 150 -21.55 -35.48 37.47
N GLU A 151 -20.65 -35.98 36.60
CA GLU A 151 -20.32 -37.39 36.52
C GLU A 151 -19.65 -37.88 37.82
N LYS A 152 -18.72 -37.08 38.36
CA LYS A 152 -18.08 -37.37 39.65
C LYS A 152 -19.09 -37.43 40.78
N LYS A 153 -20.03 -36.48 40.84
CA LYS A 153 -21.10 -36.46 41.85
C LYS A 153 -22.00 -37.68 41.74
N LYS A 154 -22.38 -38.09 40.52
CA LYS A 154 -23.16 -39.32 40.30
C LYS A 154 -22.42 -40.57 40.78
N LYS A 155 -21.11 -40.67 40.53
CA LYS A 155 -20.26 -41.77 41.02
C LYS A 155 -20.19 -41.80 42.55
N GLU A 156 -20.00 -40.65 43.19
CA GLU A 156 -19.98 -40.54 44.66
C GLU A 156 -21.33 -40.96 45.28
N GLU A 157 -22.45 -40.50 44.72
CA GLU A 157 -23.79 -40.92 45.16
C GLU A 157 -24.05 -42.42 44.96
N GLU A 158 -23.57 -43.01 43.87
CA GLU A 158 -23.68 -44.44 43.62
C GLU A 158 -22.84 -45.25 44.61
N GLU A 159 -21.60 -44.84 44.87
CA GLU A 159 -20.75 -45.45 45.89
C GLU A 159 -21.41 -45.40 47.27
N GLU A 160 -21.99 -44.26 47.66
CA GLU A 160 -22.68 -44.12 48.94
C GLU A 160 -23.89 -45.07 49.03
N ARG A 161 -24.71 -45.15 47.97
CA ARG A 161 -25.83 -46.10 47.90
C ARG A 161 -25.37 -47.56 48.05
N VAL A 162 -24.25 -47.92 47.42
CA VAL A 162 -23.67 -49.27 47.56
C VAL A 162 -23.19 -49.51 48.99
N ARG A 163 -22.48 -48.56 49.60
CA ARG A 163 -22.02 -48.64 51.00
C ARG A 163 -23.19 -48.80 51.97
N GLU A 164 -24.27 -48.05 51.77
CA GLU A 164 -25.47 -48.14 52.61
C GLU A 164 -26.16 -49.51 52.49
N LYS A 165 -26.28 -50.06 51.28
CA LYS A 165 -26.81 -51.42 51.05
C LYS A 165 -25.97 -52.48 51.77
N VAL A 166 -24.64 -52.39 51.67
CA VAL A 166 -23.72 -53.30 52.35
C VAL A 166 -23.87 -53.19 53.87
N ARG A 167 -23.99 -51.98 54.42
CA ARG A 167 -24.24 -51.75 55.85
C ARG A 167 -25.53 -52.42 56.32
N LYS A 168 -26.66 -52.15 55.63
CA LYS A 168 -27.97 -52.76 55.94
C LYS A 168 -27.92 -54.28 55.89
N PHE A 169 -27.20 -54.85 54.91
CA PHE A 169 -27.03 -56.30 54.81
C PHE A 169 -26.28 -56.89 56.01
N ARG A 170 -25.18 -56.25 56.46
CA ARG A 170 -24.42 -56.66 57.64
C ARG A 170 -25.27 -56.57 58.92
N GLU A 171 -25.98 -55.46 59.12
CA GLU A 171 -26.86 -55.27 60.28
C GLU A 171 -27.97 -56.33 60.34
N ASN A 172 -28.62 -56.61 59.20
CA ASN A 172 -29.63 -57.67 59.12
C ASN A 172 -29.06 -59.05 59.42
N ARG A 173 -27.82 -59.32 59.01
CA ARG A 173 -27.15 -60.59 59.31
C ARG A 173 -26.85 -60.73 60.80
N LEU A 174 -26.34 -59.67 61.43
CA LEU A 174 -26.09 -59.63 62.88
C LEU A 174 -27.39 -59.82 63.68
N LYS A 175 -28.48 -59.13 63.31
CA LYS A 175 -29.80 -59.33 63.92
C LYS A 175 -30.27 -60.78 63.81
N LYS A 176 -30.16 -61.39 62.63
CA LYS A 176 -30.52 -62.82 62.45
C LYS A 176 -29.63 -63.76 63.28
N GLU A 177 -28.34 -63.46 63.43
CA GLU A 177 -27.44 -64.23 64.29
C GLU A 177 -27.82 -64.08 65.77
N GLU A 178 -28.21 -62.88 66.20
CA GLU A 178 -28.65 -62.57 67.56
C GLU A 178 -30.00 -63.22 67.90
N GLU A 179 -30.98 -63.16 66.99
CA GLU A 179 -32.26 -63.87 67.07
C GLU A 179 -32.05 -65.39 67.21
N LYS A 180 -31.13 -65.97 66.42
CA LYS A 180 -30.77 -67.39 66.51
C LYS A 180 -30.16 -67.75 67.87
N LYS A 181 -29.26 -66.90 68.41
CA LYS A 181 -28.66 -67.09 69.73
C LYS A 181 -29.71 -67.00 70.85
N ASN A 182 -30.61 -66.02 70.78
CA ASN A 182 -31.70 -65.87 71.75
C ASN A 182 -32.68 -67.05 71.69
N ALA A 183 -33.05 -67.52 70.49
CA ALA A 183 -33.89 -68.71 70.32
C ALA A 183 -33.23 -69.98 70.88
N ALA A 184 -31.92 -70.15 70.68
CA ALA A 184 -31.15 -71.27 71.25
C ALA A 184 -31.08 -71.18 72.79
N ALA A 185 -30.88 -69.98 73.34
CA ALA A 185 -30.86 -69.74 74.79
C ALA A 185 -32.22 -70.05 75.45
N MET A 186 -33.35 -69.67 74.83
CA MET A 186 -34.68 -70.01 75.34
C MET A 186 -34.97 -71.52 75.32
N LYS A 187 -34.54 -72.23 74.27
CA LYS A 187 -34.66 -73.71 74.23
C LYS A 187 -33.85 -74.39 75.34
N SER A 188 -32.68 -73.85 75.71
CA SER A 188 -31.85 -74.41 76.79
C SER A 188 -32.43 -74.20 78.20
N LYS A 189 -33.22 -73.13 78.42
CA LYS A 189 -33.87 -72.86 79.72
C LYS A 189 -35.15 -73.69 79.95
N GLY A 190 -35.81 -74.16 78.89
CA GLY A 190 -36.98 -75.04 78.97
C GLY A 190 -36.68 -76.49 79.37
N MET A 191 -35.41 -76.92 79.37
CA MET A 191 -35.03 -78.32 79.69
C MET A 191 -34.56 -78.53 81.14
N LYS A 192 -34.58 -77.51 82.01
CA LYS A 192 -34.16 -77.64 83.42
C LYS A 192 -35.30 -77.72 84.45
N SER A 193 -36.57 -77.78 84.03
CA SER A 193 -37.73 -77.93 84.94
C SER A 193 -38.39 -79.32 84.92
N SER A 194 -37.70 -80.35 84.43
CA SER A 194 -38.22 -81.72 84.41
C SER A 194 -37.14 -82.75 84.72
N VAL A 195 -36.53 -82.66 85.91
CA VAL A 195 -35.97 -83.82 86.61
C VAL A 195 -36.12 -83.51 88.11
N ASN A 196 -36.92 -84.34 88.78
CA ASN A 196 -37.08 -84.42 90.23
C ASN A 196 -35.76 -84.71 90.94
#